data_AF-A0A2V5RKT0-F1
#
_entry.id   AF-A0A2V5RKT0-F1
#
_cell.length_a   1.000
_cell.length_b   1.000
_cell.length_c   1.000
_cell.angle_alpha   90.00
_cell.angle_beta   90.00
_cell.angle_gamma   90.00
#
_symmetry.space_group_name_H-M   'P 1'
#
loop_
_entity.id
_entity.type
_entity.pdbx_description
1 polymer ?
#
loop_
_entity_poly.entity_id
_entity_poly.type
_entity_poly.pdbx_seq_one_letter_code
_entity_poly.pdbx_strand_id
1 'polypeptide(L)'
;MLAACVIFGCAKPAGAAREEMSGSIQQMMTPDEFRAAGLDKLSPDELQKLDAWLQGYRQVTEQTAEKKATAKAAAESHAKMDLLVSRVDGTFNGLTGRTVIRLEDGTAWKQANADDRYRPKVTDHPAAAVIHGIFGYKMRIEGTQEFYVDPVRHP
;
A
#
# COMPACT_ATOMS: atom_id res chain seq x y z
N MET A 1 -32.31 17.18 33.55
CA MET A 1 -31.80 17.00 32.17
C MET A 1 -30.73 15.93 32.23
N LEU A 2 -31.15 14.68 32.02
CA LEU A 2 -30.80 13.85 30.86
C LEU A 2 -29.29 13.71 30.60
N ALA A 3 -28.86 12.45 30.67
CA ALA A 3 -27.54 11.93 30.46
C ALA A 3 -26.97 12.19 29.06
N ALA A 4 -25.65 12.26 28.97
CA ALA A 4 -24.92 11.85 27.78
C ALA A 4 -23.57 11.25 28.21
N CYS A 5 -23.56 9.94 28.40
CA CYS A 5 -22.36 9.12 28.36
C CYS A 5 -21.74 9.23 26.96
N VAL A 6 -20.48 9.64 26.87
CA VAL A 6 -19.61 9.19 25.79
C VAL A 6 -18.36 8.61 26.43
N ILE A 7 -18.46 7.31 26.70
CA ILE A 7 -17.33 6.47 27.06
C ILE A 7 -16.45 6.43 25.82
N PHE A 8 -15.31 7.12 25.86
CA PHE A 8 -14.33 7.07 24.79
C PHE A 8 -13.77 5.65 24.73
N GLY A 9 -14.18 4.93 23.69
CA GLY A 9 -13.84 3.53 23.48
C GLY A 9 -12.34 3.32 23.49
N CYS A 10 -11.90 2.44 24.39
CA CYS A 10 -10.58 1.88 24.41
C CYS A 10 -10.37 1.11 23.09
N ALA A 11 -9.65 1.73 22.14
CA ALA A 11 -9.18 1.06 20.93
C ALA A 11 -8.14 0.02 21.35
N LYS A 12 -8.61 -1.17 21.67
CA LYS A 12 -7.74 -2.35 21.78
C LYS A 12 -7.13 -2.56 20.39
N PRO A 13 -5.80 -2.61 20.23
CA PRO A 13 -5.27 -3.28 19.07
C PRO A 13 -5.81 -4.69 19.19
N ALA A 14 -6.65 -5.09 18.25
CA ALA A 14 -6.82 -6.49 17.93
C ALA A 14 -5.44 -6.94 17.46
N GLY A 15 -4.57 -7.26 18.42
CA GLY A 15 -3.63 -8.34 18.22
C GLY A 15 -4.50 -9.45 17.74
N ALA A 16 -4.46 -9.71 16.44
CA ALA A 16 -4.96 -10.94 15.89
C ALA A 16 -4.44 -11.99 16.84
N ALA A 17 -5.35 -12.59 17.60
CA ALA A 17 -5.11 -13.91 18.10
C ALA A 17 -4.79 -14.68 16.83
N ARG A 18 -3.48 -14.85 16.56
CA ARG A 18 -2.99 -16.11 16.06
C ARG A 18 -3.56 -17.09 17.07
N GLU A 19 -4.78 -17.57 16.81
CA GLU A 19 -5.15 -18.89 17.28
C GLU A 19 -4.02 -19.73 16.73
N GLU A 20 -3.13 -20.10 17.63
CA GLU A 20 -2.16 -21.11 17.40
C GLU A 20 -2.97 -22.38 17.12
N MET A 21 -3.39 -22.53 15.86
CA MET A 21 -3.83 -23.79 15.27
C MET A 21 -2.58 -24.67 15.11
N SER A 22 -1.83 -24.79 16.21
CA SER A 22 -0.66 -25.61 16.44
C SER A 22 -1.13 -26.88 17.17
N GLY A 23 -2.32 -27.35 16.83
CA GLY A 23 -2.86 -28.62 17.30
C GLY A 23 -2.47 -29.72 16.33
N SER A 24 -2.39 -30.95 16.83
CA SER A 24 -2.20 -32.08 15.94
C SER A 24 -3.39 -32.23 14.99
N ILE A 25 -3.21 -32.93 13.88
CA ILE A 25 -4.27 -33.18 12.86
C ILE A 25 -5.59 -33.60 13.50
N GLN A 26 -5.53 -34.44 14.54
CA GLN A 26 -6.69 -34.94 15.29
C GLN A 26 -7.45 -33.87 16.08
N GLN A 27 -6.83 -32.73 16.41
CA GLN A 27 -7.51 -31.58 17.02
C GLN A 27 -8.10 -30.66 15.96
N MET A 28 -7.63 -30.72 14.71
CA MET A 28 -8.09 -29.89 13.61
C MET A 28 -9.27 -30.50 12.83
N MET A 29 -9.44 -31.83 12.87
CA MET A 29 -10.55 -32.52 12.21
C MET A 29 -11.34 -33.38 13.19
N THR A 30 -12.60 -33.64 12.89
CA THR A 30 -13.43 -34.51 13.71
C THR A 30 -13.00 -35.98 13.58
N PRO A 31 -13.32 -36.85 14.56
CA PRO A 31 -12.97 -38.27 14.51
C PRO A 31 -13.56 -39.00 13.30
N ASP A 32 -14.74 -38.57 12.83
CA ASP A 32 -15.40 -39.13 11.65
C ASP A 32 -14.66 -38.74 10.36
N GLU A 33 -14.24 -37.47 10.25
CA GLU A 33 -13.38 -37.01 9.15
C GLU A 33 -12.01 -37.70 9.14
N PHE A 34 -11.42 -37.96 10.31
CA PHE A 34 -10.16 -38.67 10.43
C PHE A 34 -10.27 -40.12 9.92
N ARG A 35 -11.37 -40.81 10.26
CA ARG A 35 -11.70 -42.15 9.74
C ARG A 35 -12.06 -42.14 8.26
N ALA A 36 -12.84 -41.17 7.81
CA ALA A 36 -13.22 -41.01 6.40
C ALA A 36 -12.00 -40.72 5.51
N ALA A 37 -11.03 -39.96 6.03
CA ALA A 37 -9.74 -39.72 5.39
C ALA A 37 -8.80 -40.94 5.42
N GLY A 38 -9.18 -42.02 6.13
CA GLY A 38 -8.39 -43.25 6.26
C GLY A 38 -7.13 -43.10 7.12
N LEU A 39 -7.04 -42.02 7.90
CA LEU A 39 -5.89 -41.75 8.78
C LEU A 39 -5.88 -42.70 10.01
N ASP A 40 -6.98 -43.40 10.29
CA ASP A 40 -7.09 -44.42 11.35
C ASP A 40 -6.27 -45.69 11.09
N LYS A 41 -5.86 -45.92 9.83
CA LYS A 41 -5.04 -47.06 9.43
C LYS A 41 -3.54 -46.82 9.59
N LEU A 42 -3.14 -45.58 9.86
CA LEU A 42 -1.75 -45.21 10.06
C LEU A 42 -1.29 -45.62 11.46
N SER A 43 -0.04 -46.07 11.56
CA SER A 43 0.58 -46.31 12.85
C SER A 43 0.82 -44.98 13.60
N PRO A 44 0.96 -45.01 14.94
CA PRO A 44 1.26 -43.81 15.73
C PRO A 44 2.51 -43.07 15.25
N ASP A 45 3.52 -43.81 14.78
CA ASP A 45 4.79 -43.28 14.28
C ASP A 45 4.62 -42.55 12.94
N GLU A 46 3.76 -43.07 12.05
CA GLU A 46 3.44 -42.43 10.77
C GLU A 46 2.60 -41.17 10.96
N LEU A 47 1.64 -41.19 11.89
CA LEU A 47 0.86 -40.01 12.24
C LEU A 47 1.74 -38.89 12.79
N GLN A 48 2.72 -39.22 13.63
CA GLN A 48 3.65 -38.22 14.16
C GLN A 48 4.49 -37.57 13.04
N LYS A 49 4.92 -38.36 12.04
CA LYS A 49 5.65 -37.82 10.87
C LYS A 49 4.77 -36.93 10.00
N LEU A 50 3.51 -37.29 9.82
CA LEU A 50 2.54 -36.47 9.07
C LEU A 50 2.26 -35.14 9.77
N ASP A 51 2.10 -35.17 11.10
CA ASP A 51 1.89 -33.98 11.91
C ASP A 51 3.07 -33.02 11.82
N ALA A 52 4.30 -33.53 12.00
CA ALA A 52 5.52 -32.75 11.86
C ALA A 52 5.68 -32.15 10.45
N TRP A 53 5.34 -32.89 9.40
CA TRP A 53 5.37 -32.39 8.02
C TRP A 53 4.36 -31.25 7.80
N LEU A 54 3.13 -31.37 8.30
CA LEU A 54 2.11 -30.33 8.17
C LEU A 54 2.47 -29.04 8.93
N GLN A 55 3.08 -29.16 10.10
CA GLN A 55 3.58 -28.00 10.85
C GLN A 55 4.62 -27.23 10.04
N GLY A 56 5.58 -27.94 9.43
CA GLY A 56 6.57 -27.33 8.54
C GLY A 56 5.94 -26.68 7.30
N TYR A 57 4.97 -27.35 6.68
CA TYR A 57 4.24 -26.82 5.53
C TYR A 57 3.46 -25.54 5.87
N ARG A 58 2.80 -25.50 7.04
CA ARG A 58 2.09 -24.32 7.55
C ARG A 58 3.05 -23.15 7.76
N GLN A 59 4.19 -23.39 8.40
CA GLN A 59 5.19 -22.34 8.62
C GLN A 59 5.68 -21.74 7.29
N VAL A 60 5.95 -22.57 6.28
CA VAL A 60 6.39 -22.10 4.96
C VAL A 60 5.28 -21.31 4.25
N THR A 61 4.04 -21.78 4.32
CA THR A 61 2.90 -21.11 3.67
C THR A 61 2.56 -19.78 4.33
N GLU A 62 2.55 -19.70 5.65
CA GLU A 62 2.37 -18.46 6.41
C GLU A 62 3.48 -17.46 6.08
N GLN A 63 4.75 -17.86 6.17
CA GLN A 63 5.88 -16.98 5.83
C GLN A 63 5.81 -16.49 4.37
N THR A 64 5.39 -17.35 3.45
CA THR A 64 5.23 -16.98 2.04
C THR A 64 4.07 -16.00 1.85
N ALA A 65 2.95 -16.21 2.54
CA ALA A 65 1.81 -15.31 2.53
C ALA A 65 2.15 -13.94 3.12
N GLU A 66 2.86 -13.91 4.25
CA GLU A 66 3.35 -12.68 4.89
C GLU A 66 4.32 -11.91 3.97
N LYS A 67 5.30 -12.60 3.36
CA LYS A 67 6.23 -12.00 2.39
C LYS A 67 5.50 -11.46 1.17
N LYS A 68 4.54 -12.20 0.63
CA LYS A 68 3.74 -11.77 -0.52
C LYS A 68 2.86 -10.56 -0.19
N ALA A 69 2.24 -10.54 0.99
CA ALA A 69 1.44 -9.41 1.45
C ALA A 69 2.32 -8.16 1.63
N THR A 70 3.49 -8.31 2.24
CA THR A 70 4.47 -7.22 2.41
C THR A 70 4.99 -6.70 1.06
N ALA A 71 5.34 -7.60 0.14
CA ALA A 71 5.80 -7.22 -1.20
C ALA A 71 4.70 -6.51 -2.00
N LYS A 72 3.45 -6.97 -1.90
CA LYS A 72 2.31 -6.32 -2.55
C LYS A 72 2.08 -4.91 -1.98
N ALA A 73 2.08 -4.75 -0.66
CA ALA A 73 1.92 -3.46 -0.01
C ALA A 73 3.05 -2.48 -0.39
N ALA A 74 4.29 -2.97 -0.43
CA ALA A 74 5.43 -2.18 -0.89
C ALA A 74 5.29 -1.76 -2.36
N ALA A 75 4.90 -2.67 -3.25
CA ALA A 75 4.67 -2.37 -4.66
C ALA A 75 3.53 -1.36 -4.87
N GLU A 76 2.42 -1.49 -4.14
CA GLU A 76 1.31 -0.54 -4.17
C GLU A 76 1.72 0.84 -3.64
N SER A 77 2.51 0.90 -2.56
CA SER A 77 3.05 2.16 -2.07
C SER A 77 4.03 2.81 -3.04
N HIS A 78 4.90 2.02 -3.69
CA HIS A 78 5.82 2.51 -4.71
C HIS A 78 5.07 3.01 -5.94
N ALA A 79 4.05 2.27 -6.41
CA ALA A 79 3.22 2.71 -7.54
C ALA A 79 2.44 3.99 -7.21
N LYS A 80 1.97 4.15 -5.97
CA LYS A 80 1.33 5.40 -5.51
C LYS A 80 2.34 6.54 -5.36
N MET A 81 3.58 6.25 -4.97
CA MET A 81 4.67 7.24 -4.98
C MET A 81 5.09 7.61 -6.41
N ASP A 82 4.88 6.70 -7.36
CA ASP A 82 5.17 6.90 -8.79
C ASP A 82 4.16 7.83 -9.47
N LEU A 83 2.91 7.85 -9.00
CA LEU A 83 1.86 8.76 -9.48
C LEU A 83 1.25 9.57 -8.33
N LEU A 84 1.64 10.83 -8.23
CA LEU A 84 1.05 11.81 -7.33
C LEU A 84 -0.05 12.58 -8.07
N VAL A 85 -1.32 12.40 -7.68
CA VAL A 85 -2.45 13.18 -8.22
C VAL A 85 -2.91 14.20 -7.20
N SER A 86 -2.98 15.47 -7.60
CA SER A 86 -3.34 16.61 -6.75
C SER A 86 -3.92 17.75 -7.61
N ARG A 87 -3.99 18.96 -7.05
CA ARG A 87 -4.27 20.21 -7.77
C ARG A 87 -3.18 21.21 -7.50
N VAL A 88 -3.01 22.17 -8.40
CA VAL A 88 -2.16 23.33 -8.14
C VAL A 88 -2.81 24.18 -7.05
N ASP A 89 -2.02 24.55 -6.05
CA ASP A 89 -2.41 25.49 -5.00
C ASP A 89 -2.48 26.90 -5.58
N GLY A 90 -3.70 27.43 -5.73
CA GLY A 90 -3.95 28.76 -6.28
C GLY A 90 -3.93 28.84 -7.81
N THR A 91 -3.46 29.98 -8.31
CA THR A 91 -3.51 30.30 -9.75
C THR A 91 -2.23 29.87 -10.48
N PHE A 92 -2.37 29.01 -11.49
CA PHE A 92 -1.29 28.65 -12.39
C PHE A 92 -1.23 29.63 -13.58
N ASN A 93 -0.12 30.34 -13.71
CA ASN A 93 0.11 31.35 -14.77
C ASN A 93 0.95 30.82 -15.94
N GLY A 94 1.39 29.56 -15.88
CA GLY A 94 2.21 28.94 -16.93
C GLY A 94 3.68 28.81 -16.60
N LEU A 95 4.43 28.31 -17.59
CA LEU A 95 5.86 28.06 -17.48
C LEU A 95 6.68 29.24 -18.00
N THR A 96 7.63 29.68 -17.19
CA THR A 96 8.51 30.84 -17.43
C THR A 96 9.99 30.50 -17.38
N GLY A 97 10.33 29.22 -17.21
CA GLY A 97 11.70 28.70 -17.13
C GLY A 97 12.24 28.59 -15.71
N ARG A 98 11.55 29.23 -14.76
CA ARG A 98 11.87 29.24 -13.34
C ARG A 98 10.61 29.06 -12.48
N THR A 99 9.54 28.54 -13.08
CA THR A 99 8.26 28.39 -12.41
C THR A 99 8.40 27.35 -11.30
N VAL A 100 7.90 27.68 -10.11
CA VAL A 100 7.72 26.76 -8.99
C VAL A 100 6.23 26.55 -8.81
N ILE A 101 5.82 25.28 -8.83
CA ILE A 101 4.43 24.84 -8.79
C ILE A 101 4.23 24.20 -7.42
N ARG A 102 3.31 24.76 -6.64
CA ARG A 102 2.90 24.21 -5.35
C ARG A 102 1.62 23.42 -5.56
N LEU A 103 1.51 22.25 -4.95
CA LEU A 103 0.32 21.42 -5.00
C LEU A 103 -0.44 21.49 -3.68
N GLU A 104 -1.74 21.22 -3.70
CA GLU A 104 -2.63 21.23 -2.53
C GLU A 104 -2.20 20.21 -1.44
N ASP A 105 -1.39 19.21 -1.80
CA ASP A 105 -0.82 18.23 -0.87
C ASP A 105 0.41 18.75 -0.09
N GLY A 106 0.82 20.00 -0.33
CA GLY A 106 1.97 20.65 0.30
C GLY A 106 3.30 20.41 -0.40
N THR A 107 3.34 19.60 -1.47
CA THR A 107 4.57 19.41 -2.25
C THR A 107 4.84 20.60 -3.18
N ALA A 108 6.12 20.86 -3.44
CA ALA A 108 6.55 21.91 -4.35
C ALA A 108 7.50 21.34 -5.40
N TRP A 109 7.28 21.75 -6.65
CA TRP A 109 7.96 21.23 -7.83
C TRP A 109 8.49 22.38 -8.66
N LYS A 110 9.77 22.34 -9.02
CA LYS A 110 10.40 23.36 -9.86
C LYS A 110 10.48 22.86 -11.29
N GLN A 111 10.18 23.72 -12.24
CA GLN A 111 10.42 23.44 -13.66
C GLN A 111 11.89 23.06 -13.91
N ALA A 112 12.12 21.89 -14.52
CA ALA A 112 13.47 21.38 -14.77
C ALA A 112 14.11 22.05 -16.00
N ASN A 113 13.36 22.16 -17.10
CA ASN A 113 13.83 22.74 -18.35
C ASN A 113 13.52 24.24 -18.40
N ALA A 114 14.55 25.08 -18.38
CA ALA A 114 14.38 26.53 -18.41
C ALA A 114 13.81 27.08 -19.73
N ASP A 115 13.90 26.30 -20.83
CA ASP A 115 13.39 26.69 -22.15
C ASP A 115 11.88 26.46 -22.28
N ASP A 116 11.31 25.55 -21.49
CA ASP A 116 9.87 25.24 -21.60
C ASP A 116 9.04 26.50 -21.29
N ARG A 117 8.16 26.84 -22.22
CA ARG A 117 7.21 27.95 -22.13
C ARG A 117 5.83 27.41 -22.40
N TYR A 118 4.91 27.68 -21.47
CA TYR A 118 3.55 27.18 -21.60
C TYR A 118 2.56 28.22 -21.10
N ARG A 119 1.46 28.40 -21.84
CA ARG A 119 0.33 29.23 -21.42
C ARG A 119 -0.86 28.34 -21.05
N PRO A 120 -1.31 28.37 -19.78
CA PRO A 120 -2.40 27.52 -19.30
C PRO A 120 -3.73 27.88 -19.93
N LYS A 121 -4.56 26.85 -20.13
CA LYS A 121 -5.98 27.01 -20.49
C LYS A 121 -6.86 27.20 -19.25
N VAL A 122 -6.52 26.47 -18.19
CA VAL A 122 -7.17 26.53 -16.88
C VAL A 122 -6.16 27.11 -15.90
N THR A 123 -6.53 28.21 -15.25
CA THR A 123 -5.64 28.95 -14.36
C THR A 123 -6.00 28.78 -12.89
N ASP A 124 -7.29 28.63 -12.56
CA ASP A 124 -7.75 28.48 -11.18
C ASP A 124 -7.69 27.02 -10.72
N HIS A 125 -6.81 26.72 -9.75
CA HIS A 125 -6.63 25.41 -9.13
C HIS A 125 -6.68 24.23 -10.12
N PRO A 126 -5.94 24.25 -11.24
CA PRO A 126 -6.02 23.19 -12.24
C PRO A 126 -5.55 21.84 -11.67
N ALA A 127 -6.16 20.75 -12.14
CA ALA A 127 -5.72 19.39 -11.78
C ALA A 127 -4.26 19.17 -12.18
N ALA A 128 -3.48 18.51 -11.33
CA ALA A 128 -2.08 18.23 -11.54
C ALA A 128 -1.75 16.77 -11.21
N ALA A 129 -0.96 16.13 -12.07
CA ALA A 129 -0.41 14.81 -11.82
C ALA A 129 1.11 14.84 -12.00
N VAL A 130 1.84 14.30 -11.03
CA VAL A 130 3.29 14.10 -11.13
C VAL A 130 3.56 12.61 -11.27
N ILE A 131 4.29 12.26 -12.31
CA ILE A 131 4.69 10.90 -12.63
C ILE A 131 6.19 10.82 -12.47
N HIS A 132 6.65 9.95 -11.57
CA HIS A 132 8.05 9.57 -11.50
C HIS A 132 8.32 8.52 -12.58
N GLY A 133 9.41 8.68 -13.31
CA GLY A 133 9.86 7.68 -14.25
C GLY A 133 11.37 7.53 -14.20
N ILE A 134 11.88 6.61 -15.01
CA ILE A 134 13.32 6.36 -15.17
C ILE A 134 14.16 7.60 -15.56
N PHE A 135 13.53 8.67 -16.06
CA PHE A 135 14.20 9.91 -16.48
C PHE A 135 13.88 11.11 -15.57
N GLY A 136 13.39 10.87 -14.35
CA GLY A 136 12.99 11.92 -13.41
C GLY A 136 11.47 12.12 -13.38
N TYR A 137 11.04 13.28 -12.87
CA TYR A 137 9.63 13.57 -12.66
C TYR A 137 9.05 14.38 -13.82
N LYS A 138 7.89 13.95 -14.30
CA LYS A 138 7.07 14.70 -15.25
C LYS A 138 5.83 15.19 -14.55
N MET A 139 5.44 16.42 -14.82
CA MET A 139 4.18 16.98 -14.35
C MET A 139 3.26 17.22 -15.53
N ARG A 140 2.00 16.85 -15.35
CA ARG A 140 0.90 17.19 -16.24
C ARG A 140 -0.07 18.09 -15.47
N ILE A 141 -0.29 19.30 -15.98
CA ILE A 141 -1.32 20.20 -15.47
C ILE A 141 -2.49 20.19 -16.46
N GLU A 142 -3.70 20.37 -15.95
CA GLU A 142 -4.90 20.44 -16.77
C GLU A 142 -4.77 21.47 -17.90
N GLY A 143 -5.08 21.01 -19.10
CA GLY A 143 -4.98 21.83 -20.29
C GLY A 143 -3.55 22.12 -20.75
N THR A 144 -2.50 21.53 -20.13
CA THR A 144 -1.09 21.66 -20.53
C THR A 144 -0.53 20.40 -21.16
N GLN A 145 0.60 20.53 -21.88
CA GLN A 145 1.46 19.39 -22.20
C GLN A 145 2.24 18.95 -20.96
N GLU A 146 2.76 17.73 -20.96
CA GLU A 146 3.65 17.22 -19.92
C GLU A 146 5.04 17.88 -20.04
N PHE A 147 5.63 18.21 -18.90
CA PHE A 147 6.96 18.82 -18.81
C PHE A 147 7.73 18.28 -17.61
N TYR A 148 9.05 18.39 -17.63
CA TYR A 148 9.89 17.88 -16.54
C TYR A 148 9.94 18.85 -15.36
N VAL A 149 9.92 18.27 -14.16
CA VAL A 149 10.01 18.98 -12.89
C VAL A 149 10.99 18.30 -11.95
N ASP A 150 11.54 19.09 -11.03
CA ASP A 150 12.39 18.64 -9.94
C ASP A 150 11.69 18.88 -8.59
N PRO A 151 11.75 17.93 -7.63
CA PRO A 151 11.18 18.14 -6.31
C PRO A 151 11.96 19.23 -5.57
N VAL A 152 11.25 20.21 -5.00
CA VAL A 152 11.85 21.25 -4.15
C VAL A 152 11.95 20.70 -2.74
N ARG A 153 13.17 20.36 -2.29
CA ARG A 153 13.40 20.04 -0.87
C ARG A 153 13.39 21.33 -0.08
N HIS A 154 12.52 21.42 0.91
CA HIS A 154 12.61 22.46 1.93
C HIS A 154 13.84 22.18 2.81
N PRO A 155 14.67 23.20 3.14
CA PRO A 155 15.72 23.07 4.15
C PRO A 155 15.15 22.86 5.56
#